data_AF-A0A4Q6FAL2-F1
#
_entry.id   AF-A0A4Q6FAL2-F1
#
_cell.length_a   1.000
_cell.length_b   1.000
_cell.length_c   1.000
_cell.angle_alpha   90.00
_cell.angle_beta   90.00
_cell.angle_gamma   90.00
#
_symmetry.space_group_name_H-M   'P 1'
#
loop_
_entity.id
_entity.type
_entity.pdbx_description
1 polymer ?
#
loop_
_entity_poly.entity_id
_entity_poly.type
_entity_poly.pdbx_seq_one_letter_code
_entity_poly.pdbx_strand_id
1 'polypeptide(L)'
;MRRIVDISLVWAPGSDKMESFVFYTNAKGQYKGHCLQSLSYALLPEHRAFLHDSRRFKKSGYEALLDIANSVRSKLADNGYRYAAGIDTMLYEFQGELYLKILGEVNCRMTMGHVAANLRRHIAPTVSSVWQSVNVIEAQRQGWPTLQDMAADLQKRFPPKLKGGLIDQGIFFTSDPAQATYLVSLVAVGFEAIEACEGLGALEKQTEMRP
;
A
#
# COMPACT_ATOMS: atom_id res chain seq x y z
N MET A 1 -8.73 -20.95 3.65
CA MET A 1 -8.01 -20.00 2.76
C MET A 1 -7.50 -18.87 3.64
N ARG A 2 -6.19 -18.63 3.65
CA ARG A 2 -5.52 -17.60 4.44
C ARG A 2 -5.03 -16.50 3.51
N ARG A 3 -5.48 -15.27 3.70
CA ARG A 3 -4.98 -14.12 2.91
C ARG A 3 -3.55 -13.81 3.33
N ILE A 4 -2.66 -13.63 2.36
CA ILE A 4 -1.25 -13.32 2.62
C ILE A 4 -1.00 -11.83 2.40
N VAL A 5 -1.36 -11.33 1.22
CA VAL A 5 -1.17 -9.93 0.86
C VAL A 5 -2.15 -9.51 -0.22
N ASP A 6 -2.66 -8.29 -0.11
CA ASP A 6 -3.44 -7.65 -1.15
C ASP A 6 -2.55 -6.74 -1.98
N ILE A 7 -2.75 -6.74 -3.29
CA ILE A 7 -1.94 -5.99 -4.24
C ILE A 7 -2.88 -5.18 -5.13
N SER A 8 -2.61 -3.89 -5.27
CA SER A 8 -3.29 -3.02 -6.21
C SER A 8 -2.38 -2.78 -7.41
N LEU A 9 -2.92 -2.90 -8.62
CA LEU A 9 -2.27 -2.48 -9.86
C LEU A 9 -3.05 -1.32 -10.44
N VAL A 10 -2.39 -0.20 -10.67
CA VAL A 10 -3.03 1.03 -11.13
C VAL A 10 -2.36 1.58 -12.38
N TRP A 11 -3.15 2.26 -13.21
CA TRP A 11 -2.67 3.03 -14.35
C TRP A 11 -3.39 4.37 -14.44
N ALA A 12 -2.62 5.41 -14.76
CA ALA A 12 -3.14 6.75 -14.97
C ALA A 12 -3.64 6.94 -16.42
N PRO A 13 -4.52 7.92 -16.67
CA PRO A 13 -4.90 8.32 -18.03
C PRO A 13 -3.67 8.63 -18.88
N GLY A 14 -3.58 8.06 -20.09
CA GLY A 14 -2.47 8.33 -21.01
C GLY A 14 -1.10 7.80 -20.58
N SER A 15 -1.01 7.01 -19.49
CA SER A 15 0.22 6.38 -19.05
C SER A 15 0.32 4.94 -19.56
N ASP A 16 1.48 4.59 -20.13
CA ASP A 16 1.84 3.20 -20.43
C ASP A 16 2.39 2.45 -19.22
N LYS A 17 2.71 3.18 -18.14
CA LYS A 17 3.20 2.60 -16.90
C LYS A 17 2.05 2.10 -16.04
N MET A 18 2.19 0.86 -15.60
CA MET A 18 1.43 0.28 -14.49
C MET A 18 2.28 0.34 -13.23
N GLU A 19 1.64 0.71 -12.13
CA GLU A 19 2.27 0.76 -10.81
C GLU A 19 1.58 -0.26 -9.90
N SER A 20 2.36 -1.10 -9.22
CA SER A 20 1.85 -2.13 -8.32
C SER A 20 2.27 -1.87 -6.88
N PHE A 21 1.36 -2.03 -5.92
CA PHE A 21 1.59 -1.78 -4.51
C PHE A 21 0.98 -2.87 -3.64
N VAL A 22 1.62 -3.19 -2.53
CA VAL A 22 0.96 -3.89 -1.43
C VAL A 22 0.03 -2.91 -0.72
N PHE A 23 -1.20 -3.33 -0.44
CA PHE A 23 -2.12 -2.59 0.40
C PHE A 23 -2.59 -3.40 1.59
N TYR A 24 -3.00 -2.69 2.64
CA TYR A 24 -3.36 -3.26 3.92
C TYR A 24 -4.84 -3.05 4.19
N THR A 25 -5.48 -4.09 4.72
CA THR A 25 -6.85 -4.02 5.23
C THR A 25 -6.92 -4.59 6.64
N ASN A 26 -7.89 -4.14 7.44
CA ASN A 26 -8.19 -4.79 8.72
C ASN A 26 -9.00 -6.08 8.53
N ALA A 27 -9.31 -6.78 9.64
CA ALA A 27 -10.09 -8.03 9.63
C ALA A 27 -11.50 -7.89 9.01
N LYS A 28 -12.04 -6.67 8.93
CA LYS A 28 -13.33 -6.37 8.28
C LYS A 28 -13.19 -6.04 6.80
N GLY A 29 -11.99 -6.15 6.23
CA GLY A 29 -11.68 -5.78 4.85
C GLY A 29 -11.62 -4.27 4.60
N GLN A 30 -11.59 -3.43 5.64
CA GLN A 30 -11.50 -1.99 5.49
C GLN A 30 -10.06 -1.59 5.20
N TYR A 31 -9.87 -0.74 4.20
CA TYR A 31 -8.57 -0.20 3.82
C TYR A 31 -7.86 0.52 4.99
N LYS A 32 -6.56 0.29 5.12
CA LYS A 32 -5.69 0.88 6.14
C LYS A 32 -4.46 1.59 5.60
N GLY A 33 -3.99 1.24 4.41
CA GLY A 33 -2.76 1.85 3.88
C GLY A 33 -2.16 1.13 2.69
N HIS A 34 -1.02 1.64 2.22
CA HIS A 34 -0.16 1.04 1.21
C HIS A 34 1.29 0.99 1.68
N CYS A 35 2.01 -0.05 1.29
CA CYS A 35 3.46 -0.01 1.22
C CYS A 35 3.85 0.84 0.01
N LEU A 36 4.71 1.83 0.21
CA LEU A 36 5.14 2.73 -0.87
C LEU A 36 6.41 2.24 -1.58
N GLN A 37 6.99 1.12 -1.16
CA GLN A 37 8.07 0.46 -1.88
C GLN A 37 7.53 -0.25 -3.13
N SER A 38 8.44 -0.67 -4.03
CA SER A 38 8.04 -1.56 -5.11
C SER A 38 7.55 -2.90 -4.54
N LEU A 39 6.67 -3.56 -5.29
CA LEU A 39 6.08 -4.84 -4.89
C LEU A 39 7.15 -5.87 -4.49
N SER A 40 8.27 -5.95 -5.22
CA SER A 40 9.35 -6.90 -4.93
C SER A 40 10.11 -6.61 -3.62
N TYR A 41 10.06 -5.38 -3.08
CA TYR A 41 10.61 -5.07 -1.76
C TYR A 41 9.58 -5.19 -0.63
N ALA A 42 8.29 -5.05 -0.95
CA ALA A 42 7.21 -5.15 0.01
C ALA A 42 6.85 -6.60 0.40
N LEU A 43 7.26 -7.58 -0.40
CA LEU A 43 6.97 -9.00 -0.18
C LEU A 43 8.09 -9.71 0.59
N LEU A 44 7.71 -10.66 1.44
CA LEU A 44 8.65 -11.63 2.01
C LEU A 44 9.34 -12.45 0.90
N PRO A 45 10.58 -12.95 1.14
CA PRO A 45 11.37 -13.63 0.12
C PRO A 45 10.65 -14.77 -0.59
N GLU A 46 9.88 -15.58 0.13
CA GLU A 46 9.11 -16.72 -0.38
C GLU A 46 7.93 -16.29 -1.24
N HIS A 47 7.20 -15.25 -0.85
CA HIS A 47 6.09 -14.70 -1.62
C HIS A 47 6.57 -14.02 -2.90
N ARG A 48 7.71 -13.33 -2.81
CA ARG A 48 8.40 -12.76 -3.96
C ARG A 48 8.87 -13.85 -4.92
N ALA A 49 9.49 -14.90 -4.39
CA ALA A 49 9.95 -16.03 -5.20
C ALA A 49 8.77 -16.67 -5.94
N PHE A 50 7.65 -16.94 -5.25
CA PHE A 50 6.44 -17.46 -5.88
C PHE A 50 5.91 -16.55 -7.00
N LEU A 51 5.80 -15.24 -6.73
CA LEU A 51 5.24 -14.29 -7.70
C LEU A 51 6.10 -14.14 -8.96
N HIS A 52 7.42 -14.29 -8.84
CA HIS A 52 8.38 -14.15 -9.93
C HIS A 52 8.86 -15.50 -10.50
N ASP A 53 8.36 -16.65 -10.03
CA ASP A 53 8.79 -17.96 -10.53
C ASP A 53 8.17 -18.26 -11.90
N SER A 54 9.01 -18.28 -12.92
CA SER A 54 8.67 -18.68 -14.30
C SER A 54 9.13 -20.10 -14.65
N ARG A 55 9.65 -20.89 -13.70
CA ARG A 55 10.09 -22.27 -13.98
C ARG A 55 8.90 -23.22 -14.08
N ARG A 56 7.82 -22.92 -13.36
CA ARG A 56 6.60 -23.74 -13.31
C ARG A 56 5.66 -23.50 -14.50
N PHE A 57 5.73 -22.32 -15.10
CA PHE A 57 4.83 -21.87 -16.18
C PHE A 57 5.59 -21.01 -17.19
N LYS A 58 5.05 -20.84 -18.42
CA LYS A 58 5.69 -19.98 -19.44
C LYS A 58 5.84 -18.50 -19.04
N LYS A 59 5.12 -18.06 -18.01
CA LYS A 59 5.13 -16.71 -17.43
C LYS A 59 5.09 -16.82 -15.92
N SER A 60 5.80 -15.93 -15.24
CA SER A 60 5.67 -15.73 -13.80
C SER A 60 4.27 -15.22 -13.43
N GLY A 61 3.90 -15.36 -12.16
CA GLY A 61 2.63 -14.81 -11.65
C GLY A 61 2.53 -13.30 -11.85
N TYR A 62 3.63 -12.57 -11.71
CA TYR A 62 3.67 -11.13 -11.95
C TYR A 62 3.44 -10.77 -13.43
N GLU A 63 4.05 -11.51 -14.37
CA GLU A 63 3.83 -11.29 -15.80
C GLU A 63 2.38 -11.58 -16.19
N ALA A 64 1.81 -12.68 -15.69
CA ALA A 64 0.40 -13.01 -15.91
C ALA A 64 -0.54 -11.92 -15.35
N LEU A 65 -0.19 -11.33 -14.21
CA LEU A 65 -0.92 -10.21 -13.62
C LEU A 65 -0.87 -8.94 -14.48
N LEU A 66 0.31 -8.61 -15.02
CA LEU A 66 0.46 -7.49 -15.95
C LEU A 66 -0.30 -7.72 -17.27
N ASP A 67 -0.31 -8.95 -17.80
CA ASP A 67 -1.08 -9.28 -18.99
C ASP A 67 -2.58 -9.07 -18.78
N ILE A 68 -3.11 -9.55 -17.65
CA ILE A 68 -4.52 -9.37 -17.32
C ILE A 68 -4.85 -7.89 -17.09
N ALA A 69 -4.01 -7.15 -16.37
CA ALA A 69 -4.19 -5.71 -16.21
C ALA A 69 -4.21 -4.97 -17.57
N ASN A 70 -3.33 -5.36 -18.49
CA ASN A 70 -3.29 -4.81 -19.85
C ASN A 70 -4.55 -5.15 -20.65
N SER A 71 -5.02 -6.40 -20.55
CA SER A 71 -6.26 -6.83 -21.18
C SER A 71 -7.47 -6.03 -20.66
N VAL A 72 -7.56 -5.83 -19.34
CA VAL A 72 -8.60 -5.00 -18.71
C VAL A 72 -8.50 -3.55 -19.20
N ARG A 73 -7.29 -2.97 -19.20
CA ARG A 73 -7.05 -1.60 -19.69
C ARG A 73 -7.51 -1.43 -21.14
N SER A 74 -7.12 -2.34 -22.04
CA SER A 74 -7.53 -2.32 -23.43
C SER A 74 -9.04 -2.44 -23.58
N LYS A 75 -9.66 -3.39 -22.85
CA LYS A 75 -11.12 -3.58 -22.91
C LYS A 75 -11.89 -2.35 -22.43
N LEU A 76 -11.41 -1.69 -21.37
CA LEU A 76 -11.98 -0.43 -20.90
C LEU A 76 -11.84 0.67 -21.97
N ALA A 77 -10.68 0.77 -22.61
CA ALA A 77 -10.45 1.73 -23.69
C ALA A 77 -11.35 1.48 -24.91
N ASP A 78 -11.53 0.22 -25.32
CA ASP A 78 -12.44 -0.17 -26.41
C ASP A 78 -13.89 0.22 -26.12
N ASN A 79 -14.27 0.30 -24.84
CA ASN A 79 -15.59 0.73 -24.38
C ASN A 79 -15.65 2.23 -24.01
N GLY A 80 -14.69 3.03 -24.46
CA GLY A 80 -14.70 4.49 -24.32
C GLY A 80 -14.21 5.02 -22.98
N TYR A 81 -13.79 4.18 -22.03
CA TYR A 81 -13.22 4.63 -20.78
C TYR A 81 -11.81 5.21 -20.99
N ARG A 82 -11.54 6.41 -20.45
CA ARG A 82 -10.26 7.14 -20.65
C ARG A 82 -9.62 7.62 -19.35
N TYR A 83 -10.19 7.26 -18.21
CA TYR A 83 -9.76 7.76 -16.90
C TYR A 83 -8.83 6.78 -16.18
N ALA A 84 -8.42 7.16 -14.98
CA ALA A 84 -7.61 6.33 -14.08
C ALA A 84 -8.36 5.06 -13.72
N ALA A 85 -7.68 3.93 -13.65
CA ALA A 85 -8.28 2.68 -13.19
C ALA A 85 -7.23 1.76 -12.59
N GLY A 86 -7.71 0.74 -11.90
CA GLY A 86 -6.85 -0.29 -11.35
C GLY A 86 -7.57 -1.62 -11.19
N ILE A 87 -6.79 -2.65 -10.92
CA ILE A 87 -7.29 -3.95 -10.48
C ILE A 87 -6.73 -4.28 -9.11
N ASP A 88 -7.55 -4.95 -8.32
CA ASP A 88 -7.13 -5.51 -7.04
C ASP A 88 -6.95 -7.02 -7.19
N THR A 89 -5.85 -7.53 -6.65
CA THR A 89 -5.48 -8.94 -6.62
C THR A 89 -5.02 -9.32 -5.22
N MET A 90 -4.94 -10.63 -4.93
CA MET A 90 -4.42 -11.10 -3.66
C MET A 90 -3.58 -12.37 -3.85
N LEU A 91 -2.50 -12.44 -3.07
CA LEU A 91 -1.81 -13.69 -2.78
C LEU A 91 -2.48 -14.32 -1.56
N TYR A 92 -2.76 -15.62 -1.63
CA TYR A 92 -3.37 -16.35 -0.54
C TYR A 92 -2.81 -17.76 -0.45
N GLU A 93 -2.95 -18.36 0.72
CA GLU A 93 -2.61 -19.74 0.98
C GLU A 93 -3.89 -20.58 1.11
N PHE A 94 -3.88 -21.77 0.51
CA PHE A 94 -4.96 -22.73 0.62
C PHE A 94 -4.37 -24.14 0.66
N GLN A 95 -4.69 -24.90 1.71
CA GLN A 95 -4.18 -26.26 1.89
C GLN A 95 -2.63 -26.35 1.85
N GLY A 96 -1.95 -25.35 2.43
CA GLY A 96 -0.48 -25.31 2.49
C GLY A 96 0.21 -24.80 1.22
N GLU A 97 -0.54 -24.48 0.17
CA GLU A 97 0.00 -24.01 -1.11
C GLU A 97 -0.33 -22.54 -1.34
N LEU A 98 0.58 -21.82 -2.00
CA LEU A 98 0.39 -20.42 -2.41
C LEU A 98 -0.38 -20.33 -3.73
N TYR A 99 -1.31 -19.37 -3.79
CA TYR A 99 -2.14 -19.08 -4.95
C TYR A 99 -2.23 -17.57 -5.18
N LEU A 100 -2.30 -17.18 -6.45
CA LEU A 100 -2.53 -15.80 -6.87
C LEU A 100 -3.93 -15.68 -7.46
N LYS A 101 -4.81 -14.89 -6.83
CA LYS A 101 -6.09 -14.50 -7.46
C LYS A 101 -5.85 -13.31 -8.38
N ILE A 102 -5.50 -13.56 -9.63
CA ILE A 102 -5.04 -12.52 -10.58
C ILE A 102 -6.03 -11.34 -10.74
N LEU A 103 -7.33 -11.61 -10.81
CA LEU A 103 -8.35 -10.57 -10.94
C LEU A 103 -9.39 -10.71 -9.82
N GLY A 104 -9.35 -9.79 -8.86
CA GLY A 104 -10.31 -9.67 -7.77
C GLY A 104 -11.43 -8.68 -8.11
N GLU A 105 -11.06 -7.43 -8.31
CA GLU A 105 -11.97 -6.31 -8.59
C GLU A 105 -11.36 -5.40 -9.65
N VAL A 106 -12.20 -4.78 -10.47
CA VAL A 106 -11.81 -3.69 -11.39
C VAL A 106 -12.38 -2.39 -10.86
N ASN A 107 -11.51 -1.43 -10.57
CA ASN A 107 -11.87 -0.11 -10.07
C ASN A 107 -11.75 0.94 -11.17
N CYS A 108 -12.87 1.35 -11.76
CA CYS A 108 -12.95 2.41 -12.78
C CYS A 108 -13.02 3.81 -12.14
N ARG A 109 -11.97 4.16 -11.38
CA ARG A 109 -11.82 5.46 -10.70
C ARG A 109 -10.38 5.67 -10.25
N MET A 110 -10.06 6.88 -9.79
CA MET A 110 -8.87 7.09 -8.97
C MET A 110 -9.05 6.37 -7.62
N THR A 111 -8.16 5.43 -7.35
CA THR A 111 -8.09 4.64 -6.11
C THR A 111 -6.96 5.13 -5.21
N MET A 112 -6.92 4.63 -3.97
CA MET A 112 -5.80 4.87 -3.06
C MET A 112 -4.46 4.42 -3.66
N GLY A 113 -4.42 3.39 -4.52
CA GLY A 113 -3.18 3.02 -5.23
C GLY A 113 -2.63 4.13 -6.13
N HIS A 114 -3.48 5.01 -6.68
CA HIS A 114 -3.04 6.18 -7.45
C HIS A 114 -2.43 7.27 -6.56
N VAL A 115 -2.96 7.42 -5.35
CA VAL A 115 -2.38 8.32 -4.34
C VAL A 115 -1.03 7.78 -3.87
N ALA A 116 -0.94 6.48 -3.59
CA ALA A 116 0.32 5.81 -3.26
C ALA A 116 1.38 5.99 -4.36
N ALA A 117 0.98 5.84 -5.62
CA ALA A 117 1.85 6.10 -6.78
C ALA A 117 2.37 7.52 -6.84
N ASN A 118 1.54 8.51 -6.53
CA ASN A 118 1.97 9.90 -6.48
C ASN A 118 2.93 10.15 -5.30
N LEU A 119 2.58 9.69 -4.08
CA LEU A 119 3.40 9.82 -2.88
C LEU A 119 4.79 9.20 -3.05
N ARG A 120 4.88 8.00 -3.64
CA ARG A 120 6.14 7.29 -3.88
C ARG A 120 7.15 8.13 -4.69
N ARG A 121 6.71 9.02 -5.57
CA ARG A 121 7.59 9.86 -6.40
C ARG A 121 8.36 10.89 -5.58
N HIS A 122 7.92 11.17 -4.36
CA HIS A 122 8.55 12.11 -3.44
C HIS A 122 9.43 11.43 -2.38
N ILE A 123 9.54 10.11 -2.42
CA ILE A 123 10.26 9.30 -1.43
C ILE A 123 11.48 8.66 -2.09
N ALA A 124 12.59 8.58 -1.36
CA ALA A 124 13.80 7.90 -1.82
C ALA A 124 13.48 6.42 -2.15
N PRO A 125 13.79 5.92 -3.37
CA PRO A 125 13.28 4.62 -3.86
C PRO A 125 13.64 3.39 -3.02
N THR A 126 14.76 3.42 -2.30
CA THR A 126 15.28 2.30 -1.52
C THR A 126 14.89 2.35 -0.05
N VAL A 127 14.14 3.37 0.38
CA VAL A 127 13.79 3.57 1.77
C VAL A 127 12.43 2.95 2.07
N SER A 128 12.37 2.16 3.14
CA SER A 128 11.12 1.60 3.65
C SER A 128 10.12 2.71 3.96
N SER A 129 8.89 2.55 3.46
CA SER A 129 7.87 3.57 3.59
C SER A 129 6.46 2.98 3.55
N VAL A 130 5.59 3.52 4.40
CA VAL A 130 4.19 3.15 4.51
C VAL A 130 3.32 4.39 4.53
N TRP A 131 2.25 4.38 3.75
CA TRP A 131 1.18 5.34 3.85
C TRP A 131 0.00 4.66 4.54
N GLN A 132 -0.56 5.29 5.57
CA GLN A 132 -1.63 4.69 6.33
C GLN A 132 -2.64 5.71 6.84
N SER A 133 -3.85 5.22 7.11
CA SER A 133 -4.87 5.94 7.83
C SER A 133 -4.88 5.53 9.29
N VAL A 134 -4.91 6.51 10.20
CA VAL A 134 -5.01 6.32 11.64
C VAL A 134 -6.29 6.97 12.12
N ASN A 135 -7.12 6.22 12.84
CA ASN A 135 -8.34 6.78 13.44
C ASN A 135 -8.13 7.23 14.88
N VAL A 136 -9.07 8.03 15.38
CA VAL A 136 -8.99 8.61 16.74
C VAL A 136 -8.94 7.54 17.84
N ILE A 137 -9.60 6.40 17.66
CA ILE A 137 -9.61 5.31 18.65
C ILE A 137 -8.21 4.66 18.72
N GLU A 138 -7.55 4.46 17.58
CA GLU A 138 -6.18 3.95 17.51
C GLU A 138 -5.20 4.91 18.20
N ALA A 139 -5.32 6.21 17.93
CA ALA A 139 -4.49 7.22 18.58
C ALA A 139 -4.69 7.25 20.11
N GLN A 140 -5.95 7.19 20.57
CA GLN A 140 -6.28 7.17 22.00
C GLN A 140 -5.77 5.93 22.71
N ARG A 141 -5.77 4.76 22.06
CA ARG A 141 -5.17 3.53 22.63
C ARG A 141 -3.68 3.65 22.84
N GLN A 142 -2.99 4.48 22.06
CA GLN A 142 -1.58 4.79 22.22
C GLN A 142 -1.32 5.96 23.20
N GLY A 143 -2.38 6.54 23.78
CA GLY A 143 -2.29 7.60 24.78
C GLY A 143 -2.43 9.02 24.25
N TRP A 144 -2.65 9.23 22.94
CA TRP A 144 -2.92 10.56 22.39
C TRP A 144 -4.42 10.90 22.49
N PRO A 145 -4.81 11.99 23.20
CA PRO A 145 -6.22 12.32 23.37
C PRO A 145 -6.93 12.63 22.05
N THR A 146 -6.23 13.31 21.14
CA THR A 146 -6.74 13.71 19.82
C THR A 146 -5.76 13.37 18.70
N LEU A 147 -6.26 13.39 17.45
CA LEU A 147 -5.42 13.22 16.25
C LEU A 147 -4.44 14.39 16.07
N GLN A 148 -4.79 15.59 16.52
CA GLN A 148 -3.91 16.75 16.50
C GLN A 148 -2.74 16.57 17.49
N ASP A 149 -2.99 16.05 18.69
CA ASP A 149 -1.94 15.76 19.68
C ASP A 149 -0.95 14.71 19.16
N MET A 150 -1.48 13.64 18.54
CA MET A 150 -0.67 12.62 17.88
C MET A 150 0.18 13.22 16.78
N ALA A 151 -0.41 14.05 15.91
CA ALA A 151 0.31 14.67 14.82
C ALA A 151 1.43 15.59 15.31
N ALA A 152 1.16 16.41 16.33
CA ALA A 152 2.15 17.30 16.93
C ALA A 152 3.33 16.55 17.54
N ASP A 153 3.08 15.44 18.26
CA ASP A 153 4.16 14.60 18.82
C ASP A 153 4.99 13.93 17.72
N LEU A 154 4.34 13.27 16.76
CA LEU A 154 5.03 12.55 15.68
C LEU A 154 5.85 13.51 14.80
N GLN A 155 5.32 14.68 14.46
CA GLN A 155 6.05 15.68 13.67
C GLN A 155 7.26 16.25 14.41
N LYS A 156 7.15 16.41 15.74
CA LYS A 156 8.26 16.88 16.57
C LYS A 156 9.38 15.83 16.66
N ARG A 157 9.03 14.55 16.83
CA ARG A 157 9.99 13.45 17.01
C ARG A 157 10.61 12.99 15.68
N PHE A 158 9.82 13.01 14.61
CA PHE A 158 10.20 12.47 13.30
C PHE A 158 9.96 13.50 12.18
N PRO A 159 10.63 14.67 12.21
CA PRO A 159 10.48 15.65 11.14
C PRO A 159 10.98 15.06 9.79
N PRO A 160 10.27 15.28 8.68
CA PRO A 160 10.73 14.85 7.36
C PRO A 160 12.11 15.42 7.03
N LYS A 161 13.04 14.56 6.59
CA LYS A 161 14.32 15.02 6.03
C LYS A 161 14.42 14.63 4.56
N LEU A 162 15.09 15.50 3.82
CA LEU A 162 15.29 15.35 2.39
C LEU A 162 16.75 14.98 2.10
N LYS A 163 16.93 14.10 1.12
CA LYS A 163 18.22 13.78 0.51
C LYS A 163 18.05 13.78 -1.00
N GLY A 164 18.78 14.67 -1.68
CA GLY A 164 18.66 14.83 -3.14
C GLY A 164 17.27 15.27 -3.61
N GLY A 165 16.54 16.05 -2.79
CA GLY A 165 15.18 16.51 -3.10
C GLY A 165 14.07 15.50 -2.85
N LEU A 166 14.39 14.28 -2.38
CA LEU A 166 13.43 13.24 -2.01
C LEU A 166 13.42 13.04 -0.51
N ILE A 167 12.28 12.66 0.05
CA ILE A 167 12.13 12.33 1.47
C ILE A 167 12.84 11.01 1.74
N ASP A 168 13.79 11.01 2.67
CA ASP A 168 14.57 9.83 3.03
C ASP A 168 14.31 9.34 4.46
N GLN A 169 13.63 10.13 5.28
CA GLN A 169 13.22 9.76 6.64
C GLN A 169 12.13 10.71 7.16
N GLY A 170 11.41 10.26 8.19
CA GLY A 170 10.47 11.07 8.97
C GLY A 170 9.00 10.76 8.68
N ILE A 171 8.11 11.54 9.29
CA ILE A 171 6.66 11.39 9.21
C ILE A 171 6.04 12.68 8.67
N PHE A 172 5.15 12.57 7.69
CA PHE A 172 4.33 13.69 7.23
C PHE A 172 2.88 13.29 7.03
N PHE A 173 1.98 14.22 7.27
CA PHE A 173 0.54 14.02 7.13
C PHE A 173 0.08 14.35 5.71
N THR A 174 -0.88 13.58 5.22
CA THR A 174 -1.49 13.70 3.87
C THR A 174 -2.94 14.18 3.94
N SER A 175 -3.44 14.43 5.16
CA SER A 175 -4.68 15.14 5.48
C SER A 175 -4.40 16.07 6.66
N ASP A 176 -5.19 17.13 6.80
CA ASP A 176 -4.98 18.14 7.84
C ASP A 176 -5.39 17.61 9.24
N PRO A 177 -4.44 17.42 10.17
CA PRO A 177 -4.74 16.92 11.50
C PRO A 177 -5.55 17.89 12.37
N ALA A 178 -5.51 19.19 12.07
CA ALA A 178 -6.26 20.20 12.83
C ALA A 178 -7.75 20.20 12.48
N GLN A 179 -8.12 19.68 11.31
CA GLN A 179 -9.51 19.56 10.87
C GLN A 179 -10.07 18.13 11.00
N ALA A 180 -9.20 17.14 11.18
CA ALA A 180 -9.58 15.75 11.23
C ALA A 180 -10.29 15.37 12.54
N THR A 181 -11.55 14.94 12.44
CA THR A 181 -12.35 14.54 13.61
C THR A 181 -12.27 13.04 13.90
N TYR A 182 -12.15 12.21 12.87
CA TYR A 182 -12.24 10.75 13.00
C TYR A 182 -11.00 10.01 12.52
N LEU A 183 -10.34 10.54 11.49
CA LEU A 183 -9.25 9.86 10.80
C LEU A 183 -8.31 10.87 10.18
N VAL A 184 -7.01 10.60 10.29
CA VAL A 184 -5.93 11.25 9.55
C VAL A 184 -5.20 10.21 8.72
N SER A 185 -4.47 10.66 7.72
CA SER A 185 -3.58 9.84 6.92
C SER A 185 -2.17 10.40 6.97
N LEU A 186 -1.17 9.53 7.11
CA LEU A 186 0.22 9.91 7.22
C LEU A 186 1.11 8.94 6.45
N VAL A 187 2.28 9.43 6.06
CA VAL A 187 3.36 8.63 5.51
C VAL A 187 4.49 8.59 6.52
N ALA A 188 4.97 7.39 6.85
CA ALA A 188 6.18 7.17 7.61
C ALA A 188 7.27 6.64 6.69
N VAL A 189 8.45 7.26 6.72
CA VAL A 189 9.61 6.95 5.88
C VAL A 189 10.81 6.65 6.78
N GLY A 190 11.46 5.51 6.55
CA GLY A 190 12.57 5.03 7.37
C GLY A 190 12.11 4.17 8.55
N PHE A 191 13.02 3.32 9.03
CA PHE A 191 12.70 2.26 9.99
C PHE A 191 12.17 2.81 11.33
N GLU A 192 12.85 3.80 11.90
CA GLU A 192 12.46 4.42 13.17
C GLU A 192 11.08 5.11 13.11
N ALA A 193 10.78 5.77 11.98
CA ALA A 193 9.49 6.42 11.78
C ALA A 193 8.35 5.41 11.62
N ILE A 194 8.62 4.28 10.95
CA ILE A 194 7.67 3.17 10.80
C ILE A 194 7.42 2.52 12.16
N GLU A 195 8.48 2.23 12.92
CA GLU A 195 8.40 1.62 14.25
C GLU A 195 7.59 2.50 15.22
N ALA A 196 7.77 3.81 15.17
CA ALA A 196 6.99 4.75 15.97
C ALA A 196 5.47 4.75 15.66
N CYS A 197 5.08 4.18 14.52
CA CYS A 197 3.67 4.02 14.13
C CYS A 197 3.14 2.60 14.37
N GLU A 198 3.91 1.70 15.01
CA GLU A 198 3.41 0.37 15.36
C GLU A 198 2.15 0.43 16.23
N GLY A 199 1.17 -0.42 15.94
CA GLY A 199 -0.11 -0.40 16.64
C GLY A 199 -1.09 0.67 16.14
N LEU A 200 -0.75 1.40 15.07
CA LEU A 200 -1.63 2.35 14.38
C LEU A 200 -1.94 1.87 12.95
N GLY A 201 -3.14 2.19 12.45
CA GLY A 201 -3.47 2.09 11.03
C GLY A 201 -3.15 0.75 10.38
N ALA A 202 -2.24 0.77 9.39
CA ALA A 202 -1.81 -0.42 8.64
C ALA A 202 -0.81 -1.29 9.42
N LEU A 203 -0.20 -0.73 10.45
CA LEU A 203 0.75 -1.39 11.35
C LEU A 203 0.10 -1.81 12.67
N GLU A 204 -1.24 -1.77 12.76
CA GLU A 204 -1.98 -2.44 13.82
C GLU A 204 -1.62 -3.93 13.73
N LYS A 205 -1.05 -4.50 14.81
CA LYS A 205 -0.71 -5.93 14.85
C LYS A 205 -1.96 -6.70 14.43
N GLN A 206 -1.91 -7.37 13.28
CA GLN A 206 -2.82 -8.48 13.03
C GLN A 206 -2.52 -9.49 14.13
N THR A 207 -3.43 -9.65 15.08
CA THR A 207 -3.21 -10.37 16.34
C THR A 207 -2.96 -11.88 16.17
N GLU A 208 -2.65 -12.37 14.98
CA GLU A 208 -2.41 -13.77 14.65
C GLU A 208 -1.38 -13.94 13.53
N MET A 209 -0.17 -13.36 13.64
CA MET A 209 0.99 -13.82 12.86
C MET A 209 2.31 -13.59 13.63
N ARG A 210 2.59 -14.47 14.59
CA ARG A 210 3.94 -14.92 14.96
C ARG A 210 3.86 -16.44 15.17
N PRO A 211 4.93 -17.20 14.83
CA PRO A 211 4.91 -18.67 14.71
C PRO A 211 4.40 -19.39 15.95
#